data_AF-A0A9W8XE32-F1
#
_entry.id   AF-A0A9W8XE32-F1
#
_cell.length_a   1.000
_cell.length_b   1.000
_cell.length_c   1.000
_cell.angle_alpha   90.00
_cell.angle_beta   90.00
_cell.angle_gamma   90.00
#
_symmetry.space_group_name_H-M   'P 1'
#
loop_
_entity.id
_entity.type
_entity.pdbx_description
1 polymer ?
#
loop_
_entity_poly.entity_id
_entity_poly.type
_entity_poly.pdbx_seq_one_letter_code
_entity_poly.pdbx_strand_id
1 'polypeptide(L)'
;MPPHHWLLGHLPLAAEVTRNLAPDAAGGYIADQVRQKYPELNTAFYLDVWPFSRPVLAILNPEMMHQLTQQGKEVPKDPGLRTFLQPLTGKEDLVTMEGATWKRWRSIFNPGFSVNHITSLIPGMIDKVLVFKHILAEQAQRGEAFLLEHLTLNLTIDIIGGAVM
;
A
#
# COMPACT_ATOMS: atom_id res chain seq x y z
N MET A 1 -19.62 -16.00 0.35
CA MET A 1 -19.04 -15.37 1.56
C MET A 1 -18.28 -16.45 2.32
N PRO A 2 -17.14 -16.13 2.93
CA PRO A 2 -16.42 -17.09 3.74
C PRO A 2 -17.18 -17.42 5.04
N PRO A 3 -16.81 -18.48 5.78
CA PRO A 3 -17.47 -18.84 7.03
C PRO A 3 -17.48 -17.69 8.04
N HIS A 4 -18.66 -17.38 8.57
CA HIS A 4 -18.90 -16.25 9.46
C HIS A 4 -19.35 -16.74 10.85
N HIS A 5 -18.69 -16.25 11.90
CA HIS A 5 -19.09 -16.50 13.28
C HIS A 5 -20.11 -15.46 13.73
N TRP A 6 -21.26 -15.90 14.27
CA TRP A 6 -22.38 -15.01 14.63
C TRP A 6 -22.00 -13.86 15.58
N LEU A 7 -21.05 -14.07 16.50
CA LEU A 7 -20.59 -13.05 17.45
C LEU A 7 -19.29 -12.35 17.05
N LEU A 8 -18.40 -13.07 16.36
CA LEU A 8 -17.00 -12.64 16.14
C LEU A 8 -16.75 -12.27 14.67
N GLY A 9 -17.80 -12.25 13.85
CA GLY A 9 -17.70 -12.10 12.41
C GLY A 9 -16.70 -13.08 11.81
N HIS A 10 -15.75 -12.53 11.07
CA HIS A 10 -14.64 -13.24 10.44
C HIS A 10 -13.34 -13.17 11.25
N LEU A 11 -13.34 -12.72 12.51
CA LEU A 11 -12.13 -12.72 13.36
C LEU A 11 -11.48 -14.11 13.51
N PRO A 12 -12.24 -15.21 13.74
CA PRO A 12 -11.62 -16.53 13.86
C PRO A 12 -10.97 -16.97 12.55
N LEU A 13 -11.62 -16.68 11.41
CA LEU A 13 -11.08 -16.95 10.09
C LEU A 13 -9.83 -16.11 9.82
N ALA A 14 -9.86 -14.81 10.13
CA ALA A 14 -8.73 -13.92 9.97
C ALA A 14 -7.53 -14.41 10.79
N ALA A 15 -7.76 -14.77 12.06
CA ALA A 15 -6.72 -15.32 12.93
C ALA A 15 -6.19 -16.67 12.42
N GLU A 16 -7.03 -17.50 11.80
CA GLU A 16 -6.59 -18.75 11.21
C GLU A 16 -5.66 -18.52 10.01
N VAL A 17 -6.06 -17.65 9.08
CA VAL A 17 -5.29 -17.42 7.85
C VAL A 17 -4.00 -16.63 8.09
N THR A 18 -3.97 -15.76 9.10
CA THR A 18 -2.76 -14.99 9.44
C THR A 18 -1.72 -15.80 10.19
N ARG A 19 -2.07 -16.91 10.85
CA ARG A 19 -1.11 -17.78 11.56
C ARG A 19 -0.01 -18.33 10.66
N ASN A 20 -0.28 -18.46 9.36
CA ASN A 20 0.68 -18.97 8.38
C ASN A 20 1.48 -17.86 7.70
N LEU A 21 1.18 -16.59 7.99
CA LEU A 21 1.90 -15.45 7.44
C LEU A 21 3.09 -15.09 8.34
N ALA A 22 4.07 -14.42 7.75
CA ALA A 22 5.12 -13.78 8.52
C ALA A 22 4.50 -12.74 9.50
N PRO A 23 5.06 -12.54 10.71
CA PRO A 23 4.50 -11.63 11.71
C PRO A 23 4.32 -10.18 11.23
N ASP A 24 5.10 -9.77 10.24
CA ASP A 24 5.15 -8.46 9.60
C ASP A 24 4.37 -8.38 8.27
N ALA A 25 3.63 -9.44 7.91
CA ALA A 25 2.87 -9.48 6.68
C ALA A 25 1.78 -8.39 6.64
N ALA A 26 1.73 -7.64 5.53
CA ALA A 26 0.72 -6.63 5.32
C ALA A 26 -0.71 -7.20 5.37
N GLY A 27 -1.63 -6.47 5.99
CA GLY A 27 -3.03 -6.91 6.15
C GLY A 27 -3.75 -7.23 4.83
N GLY A 28 -3.29 -6.66 3.70
CA GLY A 28 -3.81 -6.99 2.37
C GLY A 28 -3.69 -8.47 2.00
N TYR A 29 -2.73 -9.21 2.57
CA TYR A 29 -2.59 -10.64 2.34
C TYR A 29 -3.75 -11.47 2.89
N ILE A 30 -4.52 -10.96 3.87
CA ILE A 30 -5.65 -11.71 4.46
C ILE A 30 -6.67 -12.08 3.38
N ALA A 31 -7.03 -11.14 2.50
CA ALA A 31 -7.97 -11.41 1.42
C ALA A 31 -7.44 -12.47 0.45
N ASP A 32 -6.14 -12.43 0.14
CA ASP A 32 -5.52 -13.44 -0.71
C ASP A 32 -5.47 -14.82 -0.02
N GLN A 33 -5.14 -14.89 1.27
CA GLN A 33 -5.15 -16.16 2.01
C GLN A 33 -6.55 -16.78 2.11
N VAL A 34 -7.59 -15.95 2.30
CA VAL A 34 -8.99 -16.40 2.25
C VAL A 34 -9.33 -16.95 0.87
N ARG A 35 -8.93 -16.27 -0.21
CA ARG A 35 -9.12 -16.73 -1.59
C ARG A 35 -8.40 -18.06 -1.87
N GLN A 36 -7.17 -18.24 -1.35
CA GLN A 36 -6.43 -19.49 -1.50
C GLN A 36 -7.12 -20.65 -0.78
N LYS A 37 -7.68 -20.40 0.41
CA LYS A 37 -8.41 -21.39 1.20
C LYS A 37 -9.80 -21.74 0.63
N TYR A 38 -10.46 -20.76 0.01
CA TYR A 38 -11.79 -20.89 -0.59
C TYR A 38 -11.75 -20.43 -2.05
N PRO A 39 -11.28 -21.28 -2.98
CA PRO A 39 -11.09 -20.92 -4.38
C PRO A 39 -12.35 -20.45 -5.11
N GLU A 40 -13.54 -20.84 -4.61
CA GLU A 40 -14.83 -20.38 -5.10
C GLU A 40 -15.09 -18.89 -4.82
N LEU A 41 -14.38 -18.29 -3.86
CA LEU A 41 -14.45 -16.87 -3.52
C LEU A 41 -13.45 -16.03 -4.34
N ASN A 42 -13.42 -16.25 -5.66
CA ASN A 42 -12.45 -15.61 -6.57
C ASN A 42 -12.86 -14.21 -7.06
N THR A 43 -14.12 -13.80 -6.84
CA THR A 43 -14.69 -12.59 -7.42
C THR A 43 -14.67 -11.41 -6.44
N ALA A 44 -15.51 -11.49 -5.40
CA ALA A 44 -15.56 -10.56 -4.29
C ALA A 44 -16.21 -11.21 -3.07
N PHE A 45 -15.81 -10.79 -1.88
CA PHE A 45 -16.44 -11.24 -0.64
C PHE A 45 -16.28 -10.21 0.48
N TYR A 46 -17.15 -10.30 1.48
CA TYR A 46 -17.04 -9.46 2.66
C TYR A 46 -16.17 -10.12 3.72
N LEU A 47 -15.39 -9.29 4.41
CA LEU A 47 -14.70 -9.60 5.66
C LEU A 47 -15.21 -8.66 6.74
N ASP A 48 -15.60 -9.23 7.86
CA ASP A 48 -16.08 -8.51 9.03
C ASP A 48 -15.13 -8.81 10.19
N VAL A 49 -14.24 -7.88 10.47
CA VAL A 49 -13.25 -8.00 11.54
C VAL A 49 -13.48 -6.94 12.62
N TRP A 50 -14.74 -6.53 12.81
CA TRP A 50 -15.11 -5.68 13.94
C TRP A 50 -14.68 -6.34 15.26
N PRO A 51 -14.11 -5.59 16.23
CA PRO A 51 -14.03 -4.13 16.31
C PRO A 51 -12.79 -3.49 15.69
N PHE A 52 -11.90 -4.23 15.03
CA PHE A 52 -10.64 -3.69 14.52
C PHE A 52 -10.82 -2.82 13.27
N SER A 53 -11.73 -3.18 12.38
CA SER A 53 -12.11 -2.34 11.24
C SER A 53 -13.60 -2.47 10.94
N ARG A 54 -14.12 -1.53 10.12
CA ARG A 54 -15.45 -1.68 9.51
C ARG A 54 -15.43 -2.89 8.55
N PRO A 55 -16.59 -3.51 8.26
CA PRO A 55 -16.66 -4.56 7.26
C PRO A 55 -16.09 -4.10 5.92
N VAL A 56 -15.22 -4.92 5.34
CA VAL A 56 -14.50 -4.65 4.09
C VAL A 56 -15.06 -5.55 3.00
N LEU A 57 -15.36 -4.97 1.83
CA LEU A 57 -15.59 -5.73 0.61
C LEU A 57 -14.23 -5.94 -0.09
N ALA A 58 -13.70 -7.16 -0.01
CA ALA A 58 -12.55 -7.55 -0.80
C ALA A 58 -12.99 -7.84 -2.24
N ILE A 59 -12.43 -7.11 -3.21
CA ILE A 59 -12.69 -7.31 -4.64
C ILE A 59 -11.42 -7.90 -5.24
N LEU A 60 -11.56 -9.00 -5.96
CA LEU A 60 -10.47 -9.77 -6.57
C LEU A 60 -10.61 -9.85 -8.10
N ASN A 61 -11.82 -9.68 -8.61
CA ASN A 61 -12.09 -9.62 -10.04
C ASN A 61 -11.63 -8.28 -10.65
N PRO A 62 -10.76 -8.29 -11.68
CA PRO A 62 -10.24 -7.07 -12.31
C PRO A 62 -11.31 -6.16 -12.93
N GLU A 63 -12.36 -6.73 -13.55
CA GLU A 63 -13.44 -5.94 -14.15
C GLU A 63 -14.20 -5.16 -13.08
N MET A 64 -14.48 -5.77 -11.93
CA MET A 64 -15.10 -5.09 -10.78
C MET A 64 -14.20 -4.01 -10.19
N MET A 65 -12.88 -4.24 -10.10
CA MET A 65 -11.92 -3.21 -9.66
C MET A 65 -11.92 -2.02 -10.61
N HIS A 66 -11.94 -2.27 -11.93
CA HIS A 66 -11.98 -1.23 -12.94
C HIS A 66 -13.30 -0.44 -12.87
N GLN A 67 -14.43 -1.14 -12.69
CA GLN A 67 -15.73 -0.50 -12.49
C GLN A 67 -15.70 0.43 -11.27
N LEU A 68 -15.13 -0.03 -10.14
CA LEU A 68 -15.08 0.76 -8.91
C LEU A 68 -14.13 1.96 -9.01
N THR A 69 -12.97 1.78 -9.63
CA THR A 69 -11.88 2.79 -9.60
C THR A 69 -11.92 3.76 -10.79
N GLN A 70 -12.48 3.36 -11.94
CA GLN A 70 -12.40 4.14 -13.18
C GLN A 70 -13.76 4.50 -13.81
N GLN A 71 -14.78 3.64 -13.70
CA GLN A 71 -16.04 3.81 -14.44
C GLN A 71 -17.25 4.22 -13.58
N GLY A 72 -17.17 4.02 -12.27
CA GLY A 72 -18.26 4.27 -11.33
C GLY A 72 -18.40 5.74 -10.94
N LYS A 73 -19.51 6.07 -10.24
CA LYS A 73 -19.54 7.27 -9.39
C LYS A 73 -18.38 7.19 -8.41
N GLU A 74 -17.67 8.29 -8.20
CA GLU A 74 -16.57 8.39 -7.23
C GLU A 74 -17.04 7.81 -5.88
N VAL A 75 -16.58 6.59 -5.55
CA VAL A 75 -16.86 5.98 -4.25
C VAL A 75 -16.01 6.72 -3.24
N PRO A 76 -16.62 7.34 -2.21
CA PRO A 76 -15.86 8.14 -1.27
C PRO A 76 -14.85 7.25 -0.54
N LYS A 77 -13.68 7.82 -0.26
CA LYS A 77 -12.68 7.17 0.59
C LYS A 77 -13.27 6.90 1.97
N ASP A 78 -12.81 5.82 2.61
CA ASP A 78 -13.25 5.51 3.96
C ASP A 78 -12.94 6.68 4.91
N PRO A 79 -13.91 7.18 5.70
CA PRO A 79 -13.68 8.31 6.60
C PRO A 79 -12.56 8.06 7.63
N GLY A 80 -12.33 6.80 8.00
CA GLY A 80 -11.25 6.40 8.90
C GLY A 80 -9.87 6.67 8.34
N LEU A 81 -9.71 6.70 7.01
CA LEU A 81 -8.45 7.07 6.35
C LEU A 81 -8.02 8.50 6.73
N ARG A 82 -8.98 9.44 6.74
CA ARG A 82 -8.71 10.83 7.12
C ARG A 82 -8.32 10.93 8.58
N THR A 83 -9.04 10.24 9.46
CA THR A 83 -8.74 10.20 10.90
C THR A 83 -7.35 9.63 11.16
N PHE A 84 -6.97 8.57 10.44
CA PHE A 84 -5.67 7.91 10.55
C PHE A 84 -4.52 8.81 10.09
N LEU A 85 -4.66 9.50 8.96
CA LEU A 85 -3.60 10.33 8.37
C LEU A 85 -3.50 11.72 8.99
N GLN A 86 -4.55 12.21 9.66
CA GLN A 86 -4.59 13.57 10.19
C GLN A 86 -3.38 13.97 11.05
N PRO A 87 -2.83 13.12 11.95
CA PRO A 87 -1.65 13.46 12.73
C PRO A 87 -0.36 13.58 11.91
N LEU A 88 -0.31 12.95 10.72
CA LEU A 88 0.89 12.88 9.88
C LEU A 88 0.91 13.98 8.82
N THR A 89 -0.21 14.20 8.14
CA THR A 89 -0.30 15.09 6.96
C THR A 89 -1.23 16.29 7.18
N GLY A 90 -1.90 16.35 8.34
CA GLY A 90 -2.88 17.39 8.64
C GLY A 90 -4.25 17.07 8.06
N LYS A 91 -5.08 18.10 7.87
CA LYS A 91 -6.50 17.91 7.53
C LYS A 91 -6.75 17.61 6.06
N GLU A 92 -5.78 17.92 5.20
CA GLU A 92 -5.89 17.83 3.75
C GLU A 92 -4.55 17.42 3.15
N ASP A 93 -4.56 16.37 2.35
CA ASP A 93 -3.42 15.88 1.57
C ASP A 93 -3.92 15.20 0.30
N LEU A 94 -3.02 14.90 -0.64
CA LEU A 94 -3.41 14.28 -1.92
C LEU A 94 -4.05 12.89 -1.78
N VAL A 95 -3.86 12.20 -0.65
CA VAL A 95 -4.47 10.90 -0.36
C VAL A 95 -5.89 11.09 0.18
N THR A 96 -6.13 12.09 1.02
CA THR A 96 -7.43 12.30 1.68
C THR A 96 -8.39 13.22 0.91
N MET A 97 -7.89 14.16 0.12
CA MET A 97 -8.72 15.07 -0.70
C MET A 97 -9.56 14.29 -1.73
N GLU A 98 -10.74 14.82 -2.08
CA GLU A 98 -11.65 14.24 -3.08
C GLU A 98 -12.12 15.27 -4.12
N GLY A 99 -12.76 14.78 -5.20
CA GLY A 99 -13.43 15.59 -6.21
C GLY A 99 -12.56 16.69 -6.81
N ALA A 100 -13.12 17.90 -6.90
CA ALA A 100 -12.47 19.05 -7.55
C ALA A 100 -11.20 19.50 -6.80
N THR A 101 -11.19 19.46 -5.47
CA THR A 101 -10.02 19.84 -4.66
C THR A 101 -8.84 18.92 -4.95
N TRP A 102 -9.09 17.61 -4.95
CA TRP A 102 -8.08 16.62 -5.33
C TRP A 102 -7.61 16.84 -6.77
N LYS A 103 -8.52 17.03 -7.74
CA LYS A 103 -8.16 17.26 -9.17
C LYS A 103 -7.24 18.46 -9.33
N ARG A 104 -7.53 19.57 -8.63
CA ARG A 104 -6.71 20.78 -8.64
C ARG A 104 -5.31 20.54 -8.09
N TRP A 105 -5.19 19.93 -6.91
CA TRP A 105 -3.87 19.69 -6.31
C TRP A 105 -3.08 18.64 -7.10
N ARG A 106 -3.75 17.61 -7.62
CA ARG A 106 -3.12 16.59 -8.46
C ARG A 106 -2.55 17.19 -9.73
N SER A 107 -3.26 18.11 -10.39
CA SER A 107 -2.75 18.76 -11.60
C SER A 107 -1.52 19.64 -11.33
N ILE A 108 -1.45 20.28 -10.16
CA ILE A 108 -0.27 21.05 -9.73
C ILE A 108 0.94 20.13 -9.47
N PHE A 109 0.73 18.94 -8.90
CA PHE A 109 1.81 17.98 -8.59
C PHE A 109 2.29 17.17 -9.79
N ASN A 110 1.40 16.85 -10.75
CA ASN A 110 1.72 15.95 -11.87
C ASN A 110 2.96 16.34 -12.71
N PRO A 111 3.30 17.62 -12.95
CA PRO A 111 4.52 18.00 -13.67
C PRO A 111 5.82 17.46 -13.05
N GLY A 112 5.86 17.35 -11.71
CA GLY A 112 6.98 16.74 -10.98
C GLY A 112 7.12 15.23 -11.22
N PHE A 113 6.17 14.60 -11.89
CA PHE A 113 6.22 13.20 -12.31
C PHE A 113 6.24 13.05 -13.85
N SER A 114 6.54 14.14 -14.58
CA SER A 114 6.68 14.08 -16.03
C SER A 114 7.93 13.30 -16.45
N VAL A 115 7.88 12.66 -17.62
CA VAL A 115 9.01 11.89 -18.16
C VAL A 115 10.28 12.74 -18.26
N ASN A 116 10.16 13.99 -18.72
CA ASN A 116 11.30 14.90 -18.85
C ASN A 116 11.94 15.21 -17.50
N HIS A 117 11.13 15.49 -16.48
CA HIS A 117 11.65 15.76 -15.13
C HIS A 117 12.28 14.51 -14.52
N ILE A 118 11.60 13.36 -14.55
CA ILE A 118 12.15 12.09 -14.04
C ILE A 118 13.48 11.76 -14.73
N THR A 119 13.55 11.93 -16.06
CA THR A 119 14.78 11.67 -16.83
C THR A 119 15.92 12.59 -16.38
N SER A 120 15.64 13.85 -16.05
CA SER A 120 16.64 14.78 -15.54
C SER A 120 17.20 14.40 -14.17
N LEU A 121 16.45 13.62 -13.36
CA LEU A 121 16.88 13.14 -12.05
C LEU A 121 17.73 11.87 -12.11
N ILE A 122 17.70 11.13 -13.23
CA ILE A 122 18.40 9.84 -13.38
C ILE A 122 19.89 9.90 -12.99
N PRO A 123 20.69 10.91 -13.41
CA PRO A 123 22.09 10.97 -13.02
C PRO A 123 22.28 10.96 -11.49
N GLY A 124 21.51 11.78 -10.77
CA GLY A 124 21.56 11.81 -9.30
C GLY A 124 21.07 10.50 -8.66
N MET A 125 20.05 9.85 -9.24
CA MET A 125 19.62 8.53 -8.78
C MET A 125 20.72 7.48 -8.95
N ILE A 126 21.44 7.50 -10.07
CA ILE A 126 22.57 6.58 -10.32
C ILE A 126 23.65 6.77 -9.26
N ASP A 127 24.01 8.01 -8.92
CA ASP A 127 25.02 8.28 -7.89
C ASP A 127 24.63 7.64 -6.54
N LYS A 128 23.36 7.76 -6.12
CA LYS A 128 22.86 7.13 -4.89
C LYS A 128 22.84 5.61 -4.97
N VAL A 129 22.43 5.06 -6.11
CA VAL A 129 22.42 3.60 -6.34
C VAL A 129 23.84 3.02 -6.31
N LEU A 130 24.84 3.73 -6.84
CA LEU A 130 26.23 3.29 -6.78
C LEU A 130 26.76 3.21 -5.34
N VAL A 131 26.42 4.19 -4.50
CA VAL A 131 26.74 4.15 -3.06
C VAL A 131 26.05 2.95 -2.39
N PHE A 132 24.75 2.77 -2.63
CA PHE A 132 24.00 1.62 -2.10
C PHE A 132 24.59 0.28 -2.53
N LYS A 133 24.99 0.15 -3.80
CA LYS A 133 25.67 -1.05 -4.33
C LYS A 133 26.97 -1.34 -3.59
N HIS A 134 27.77 -0.31 -3.31
CA HIS A 134 29.01 -0.46 -2.57
C HIS A 134 28.74 -0.97 -1.14
N ILE A 135 27.78 -0.37 -0.44
CA ILE A 135 27.36 -0.82 0.90
C ILE A 135 26.91 -2.29 0.88
N LEU A 136 26.10 -2.69 -0.11
CA LEU A 136 25.68 -4.08 -0.24
C LEU A 136 26.86 -5.04 -0.46
N ALA A 137 27.86 -4.63 -1.24
CA ALA A 137 29.06 -5.44 -1.46
C ALA A 137 29.85 -5.62 -0.16
N GLU A 138 29.99 -4.59 0.65
CA GLU A 138 30.63 -4.67 1.97
C GLU A 138 29.86 -5.59 2.92
N GLN A 139 28.53 -5.51 2.95
CA GLN A 139 27.70 -6.39 3.78
C GLN A 139 27.83 -7.85 3.33
N ALA A 140 27.82 -8.11 2.02
CA ALA A 140 27.98 -9.45 1.48
C ALA A 140 29.35 -10.07 1.85
N GLN A 141 30.42 -9.27 1.88
CA GLN A 141 31.76 -9.74 2.27
C GLN A 141 31.85 -10.18 3.73
N ARG A 142 31.00 -9.63 4.61
CA ARG A 142 30.97 -10.01 6.04
C ARG A 142 30.44 -11.43 6.24
N GLY A 143 29.65 -11.95 5.30
CA GLY A 143 29.06 -13.29 5.40
C GLY A 143 27.99 -13.42 6.49
N GLU A 144 27.52 -12.30 7.04
CA GLU A 144 26.50 -12.24 8.08
C GLU A 144 25.14 -11.88 7.48
N ALA A 145 24.06 -12.36 8.10
CA ALA A 145 22.71 -11.93 7.75
C ALA A 145 22.49 -10.48 8.21
N PHE A 146 21.88 -9.67 7.34
CA PHE A 146 21.51 -8.28 7.64
C PHE A 146 20.11 -7.97 7.12
N LEU A 147 19.49 -6.92 7.67
CA LEU A 147 18.18 -6.45 7.25
C LEU A 147 18.33 -5.54 6.02
N LEU A 148 17.93 -6.05 4.86
CA LEU A 148 17.97 -5.29 3.60
C LEU A 148 17.04 -4.07 3.65
N GLU A 149 15.93 -4.17 4.37
CA GLU A 149 14.92 -3.11 4.50
C GLU A 149 15.53 -1.77 4.91
N HIS A 150 16.39 -1.76 5.94
CA HIS A 150 17.04 -0.54 6.41
C HIS A 150 17.89 0.14 5.33
N LEU A 151 18.66 -0.65 4.56
CA LEU A 151 19.50 -0.10 3.51
C LEU A 151 18.66 0.42 2.34
N THR A 152 17.61 -0.31 1.97
CA THR A 152 16.69 0.12 0.89
C THR A 152 15.87 1.35 1.29
N LEU A 153 15.50 1.49 2.56
CA LEU A 153 14.82 2.66 3.09
C LEU A 153 15.71 3.90 2.99
N ASN A 154 16.99 3.77 3.39
CA ASN A 154 17.96 4.87 3.26
C ASN A 154 18.14 5.30 1.80
N LEU A 155 18.31 4.33 0.88
CA LEU A 155 18.38 4.64 -0.55
C LEU A 155 17.11 5.36 -1.04
N THR A 156 15.93 4.90 -0.59
CA THR A 156 14.64 5.51 -0.96
C THR A 156 14.57 6.96 -0.50
N ILE A 157 14.98 7.24 0.74
CA ILE A 157 15.02 8.60 1.31
C ILE A 157 16.04 9.47 0.55
N ASP A 158 17.22 8.95 0.22
CA ASP A 158 18.24 9.67 -0.53
C ASP A 158 17.76 10.07 -1.94
N ILE A 159 17.07 9.16 -2.64
CA ILE A 159 16.53 9.40 -3.97
C ILE A 159 15.37 10.40 -3.91
N ILE A 160 14.38 10.18 -3.04
CA ILE A 160 13.19 11.04 -2.95
C ILE A 160 13.60 12.41 -2.40
N GLY A 161 14.43 12.45 -1.37
CA GLY A 161 14.93 13.69 -0.78
C GLY A 161 15.72 14.51 -1.79
N GLY A 162 16.61 13.89 -2.57
CA GLY A 162 17.37 14.58 -3.63
C GLY A 162 16.53 15.01 -4.83
N ALA A 163 15.33 14.47 -5.02
CA ALA A 163 14.40 14.91 -6.06
C ALA A 163 13.56 16.13 -5.66
N VAL A 164 13.37 16.35 -4.35
CA VAL A 164 12.48 17.39 -3.80
C VAL A 164 13.26 18.60 -3.27
N MET A 165 14.49 18.40 -2.76
CA MET A 165 15.38 19.45 -2.26
C MET A 165 16.27 20.03 -3.35
#